data_AF-A0A966M3B3-F1
#
_entry.id   AF-A0A966M3B3-F1
#
_cell.length_a   1.000
_cell.length_b   1.000
_cell.length_c   1.000
_cell.angle_alpha   90.00
_cell.angle_beta   90.00
_cell.angle_gamma   90.00
#
_symmetry.space_group_name_H-M   'P 1'
#
loop_
_entity.id
_entity.type
_entity.pdbx_description
1 polymer ?
#
loop_
_entity_poly.entity_id
_entity_poly.type
_entity_poly.pdbx_seq_one_letter_code
_entity_poly.pdbx_strand_id
1 'polypeptide(L)'
;MAKITHKGSWIQIKSLNKEDKKNYLTSISFFFIGALFWGVHLTTVDGIFGPALETDNGPFMTLIRSLIIIFWVIAAIYQNKFIKTQDELMHRYYLYLGAWGGLGFLSFGMLFSILSPYLGFEIGFYECFIAWAIGSGIGGYIFDRKYLRDGE
;
A
#
# COMPACT_ATOMS: atom_id res chain seq x y z
N MET A 1 5.68 -16.07 16.67
CA MET A 1 4.55 -15.29 16.12
C MET A 1 5.07 -13.93 15.73
N ALA A 2 4.52 -13.35 14.66
CA ALA A 2 4.97 -12.07 14.16
C ALA A 2 4.69 -10.95 15.16
N LYS A 3 5.70 -10.13 15.44
CA LYS A 3 5.60 -8.95 16.29
C LYS A 3 5.49 -7.70 15.43
N ILE A 4 4.65 -6.78 15.87
CA ILE A 4 4.50 -5.45 15.26
C ILE A 4 5.43 -4.49 16.01
N THR A 5 6.14 -3.63 15.28
CA THR A 5 7.11 -2.65 15.82
C THR A 5 6.93 -1.28 15.19
N HIS A 6 7.74 -0.31 15.62
CA HIS A 6 7.75 1.07 15.11
C HIS A 6 6.37 1.73 15.19
N LYS A 7 5.73 1.63 16.36
CA LYS A 7 4.41 2.20 16.61
C LYS A 7 3.33 1.74 15.62
N GLY A 8 3.29 0.43 15.35
CA GLY A 8 2.32 -0.12 14.40
C GLY A 8 2.64 0.13 12.94
N SER A 9 3.89 0.49 12.60
CA SER A 9 4.28 0.79 11.22
C SER A 9 4.93 -0.39 10.51
N TRP A 10 5.43 -1.38 11.26
CA TRP A 10 6.25 -2.45 10.68
C TRP A 10 6.08 -3.80 11.37
N ILE A 11 6.43 -4.87 10.66
CA ILE A 11 6.53 -6.22 11.24
C ILE A 11 8.00 -6.54 11.52
N GLN A 12 8.30 -6.95 12.75
CA GLN A 12 9.65 -7.32 13.14
C GLN A 12 10.08 -8.61 12.45
N ILE A 13 10.90 -8.50 11.40
CA ILE A 13 11.36 -9.65 10.59
C ILE A 13 12.01 -10.75 11.43
N LYS A 14 12.73 -10.39 12.51
CA LYS A 14 13.39 -11.34 13.42
C LYS A 14 12.41 -12.21 14.23
N SER A 15 11.15 -11.78 14.37
CA SER A 15 10.10 -12.51 15.10
C SER A 15 9.44 -13.62 14.28
N LEU A 16 9.68 -13.63 12.96
CA LEU A 16 9.07 -14.56 12.03
C LEU A 16 9.80 -15.91 12.04
N ASN A 17 9.04 -17.00 11.95
CA ASN A 17 9.62 -18.31 11.67
C ASN A 17 10.18 -18.34 10.23
N LYS A 18 10.89 -19.42 9.89
CA LYS A 18 11.60 -19.53 8.59
C LYS A 18 10.64 -19.42 7.40
N GLU A 19 9.46 -20.02 7.47
CA GLU A 19 8.50 -20.05 6.37
C GLU A 19 7.79 -18.72 6.19
N ASP A 20 7.27 -18.15 7.28
CA ASP A 20 6.62 -16.84 7.29
C ASP A 20 7.58 -15.74 6.85
N LYS A 21 8.83 -15.81 7.31
CA LYS A 21 9.88 -14.87 6.90
C LYS A 21 10.13 -14.94 5.39
N LYS A 22 10.19 -16.15 4.82
CA LYS A 22 10.34 -16.34 3.38
C LYS A 22 9.15 -15.74 2.64
N ASN A 23 7.92 -16.03 3.06
CA ASN A 23 6.71 -15.54 2.40
C ASN A 23 6.61 -14.01 2.49
N TYR A 24 6.83 -13.44 3.67
CA TYR A 24 6.79 -11.99 3.89
C TYR A 24 7.86 -11.24 3.09
N LEU A 25 9.12 -11.70 3.13
CA LEU A 25 10.19 -11.05 2.39
C LEU A 25 10.03 -11.19 0.87
N THR A 26 9.55 -12.35 0.40
CA THR A 26 9.23 -12.55 -1.03
C THR A 26 8.13 -11.58 -1.45
N SER A 27 7.03 -11.52 -0.68
CA SER A 27 5.92 -10.59 -0.92
C SER A 27 6.42 -9.14 -1.05
N ILE A 28 7.15 -8.65 -0.05
CA ILE A 28 7.67 -7.28 -0.02
C ILE A 28 8.63 -7.02 -1.17
N SER A 29 9.53 -7.96 -1.49
CA SER A 29 10.49 -7.78 -2.58
C SER A 29 9.79 -7.64 -3.93
N PHE A 30 8.82 -8.51 -4.21
CA PHE A 30 8.03 -8.44 -5.45
C PHE A 30 7.17 -7.17 -5.50
N PHE A 31 6.61 -6.75 -4.38
CA PHE A 31 5.87 -5.48 -4.30
C PHE A 31 6.78 -4.29 -4.65
N PHE A 32 7.97 -4.21 -4.06
CA PHE A 32 8.94 -3.14 -4.35
C PHE A 32 9.43 -3.15 -5.79
N ILE A 33 9.72 -4.32 -6.37
CA ILE A 33 10.10 -4.42 -7.78
C ILE A 33 8.96 -3.92 -8.68
N GLY A 34 7.71 -4.32 -8.40
CA GLY A 34 6.55 -3.77 -9.09
C GLY A 34 6.39 -2.25 -8.91
N ALA A 35 6.70 -1.73 -7.73
CA ALA A 35 6.67 -0.29 -7.44
C ALA A 35 7.72 0.51 -8.25
N LEU A 36 8.88 -0.08 -8.55
CA LEU A 36 9.87 0.54 -9.44
C LEU A 36 9.33 0.70 -10.87
N PHE A 37 8.71 -0.34 -11.43
CA PHE A 37 8.06 -0.27 -12.73
C PHE A 37 6.86 0.69 -12.72
N TRP A 38 6.12 0.71 -11.61
CA TRP A 38 5.04 1.66 -11.40
C TRP A 38 5.53 3.11 -11.42
N GLY A 39 6.71 3.40 -10.84
CA GLY A 39 7.35 4.71 -10.96
C GLY A 39 7.59 5.15 -12.42
N VAL A 40 7.93 4.21 -13.31
CA VAL A 40 8.02 4.50 -14.75
C VAL A 40 6.64 4.78 -15.34
N HIS A 41 5.62 4.00 -14.98
CA HIS A 41 4.24 4.24 -15.43
C HIS A 41 3.70 5.62 -15.00
N LEU A 42 4.14 6.16 -13.86
CA LEU A 42 3.75 7.51 -13.40
C LEU A 42 4.16 8.63 -14.37
N THR A 43 5.08 8.39 -15.31
CA THR A 43 5.39 9.37 -16.37
C THR A 43 4.29 9.53 -17.41
N THR A 44 3.34 8.59 -17.45
CA THR A 44 2.27 8.51 -18.48
C THR A 44 0.90 8.95 -18.00
N VAL A 45 0.81 9.50 -16.78
CA VAL A 45 -0.45 9.83 -16.12
C VAL A 45 -0.37 11.24 -15.57
N ASP A 46 -1.43 12.01 -15.76
CA ASP A 46 -1.59 13.29 -15.09
C ASP A 46 -1.83 13.08 -13.60
N GLY A 47 -1.38 14.02 -12.78
CA GLY A 47 -1.69 14.02 -11.35
C GLY A 47 -1.03 15.17 -10.60
N ILE A 48 -0.92 15.00 -9.29
CA ILE A 48 -0.38 16.00 -8.34
C ILE A 48 1.08 16.36 -8.61
N PHE A 49 1.80 15.54 -9.36
CA PHE A 49 3.19 15.78 -9.75
C PHE A 49 3.33 16.52 -11.09
N GLY A 50 2.22 16.88 -11.73
CA GLY A 50 2.18 17.57 -13.01
C GLY A 50 1.53 16.75 -14.12
N PRO A 51 1.52 17.29 -15.36
CA PRO A 51 1.00 16.58 -16.50
C PRO A 51 1.90 15.40 -16.90
N ALA A 52 1.33 14.45 -17.63
CA ALA A 52 2.06 13.33 -18.22
C ALA A 52 3.23 13.84 -19.09
N LEU A 53 4.40 13.24 -18.89
CA LEU A 53 5.61 13.52 -19.68
C LEU A 53 5.63 12.71 -20.97
N GLU A 54 5.01 11.54 -20.95
CA GLU A 54 4.97 10.58 -22.06
C GLU A 54 3.52 10.19 -22.34
N THR A 55 3.07 10.35 -23.60
CA THR A 55 1.72 9.95 -24.02
C THR A 55 1.72 8.67 -24.85
N ASP A 56 2.90 8.13 -25.16
CA ASP A 56 3.02 6.92 -25.97
C ASP A 56 2.63 5.66 -25.18
N ASN A 57 1.71 4.88 -25.73
CA ASN A 57 1.29 3.58 -25.21
C ASN A 57 1.97 2.40 -25.95
N GLY A 58 3.16 2.65 -26.51
CA GLY A 58 3.91 1.68 -27.29
C GLY A 58 4.29 0.40 -26.55
N PRO A 59 4.99 -0.53 -27.24
CA PRO A 59 5.32 -1.85 -26.72
C PRO A 59 6.10 -1.80 -25.39
N PHE A 60 6.96 -0.80 -25.20
CA PHE A 60 7.72 -0.61 -23.96
C PHE A 60 6.81 -0.34 -22.76
N MET A 61 5.89 0.64 -22.86
CA MET A 61 4.96 0.94 -21.77
C MET A 61 3.99 -0.21 -21.49
N THR A 62 3.59 -0.94 -22.53
CA THR A 62 2.77 -2.17 -22.38
C THR A 62 3.53 -3.24 -21.59
N LEU A 63 4.82 -3.44 -21.88
CA LEU A 63 5.68 -4.36 -21.12
C LEU A 63 5.80 -3.92 -19.66
N ILE A 64 6.08 -2.64 -19.40
CA ILE A 64 6.19 -2.10 -18.04
C ILE A 64 4.91 -2.36 -17.23
N ARG A 65 3.73 -2.03 -17.79
CA ARG A 65 2.43 -2.25 -17.12
C ARG A 65 2.16 -3.73 -16.85
N SER A 66 2.54 -4.59 -17.79
CA SER A 66 2.43 -6.05 -17.62
C SER A 66 3.33 -6.56 -16.50
N LEU A 67 4.56 -6.04 -16.38
CA LEU A 67 5.48 -6.38 -15.28
C LEU A 67 4.91 -5.94 -13.93
N ILE A 68 4.36 -4.72 -13.81
CA ILE A 68 3.70 -4.25 -12.58
C ILE A 68 2.67 -5.28 -12.11
N ILE A 69 1.77 -5.68 -13.01
CA ILE A 69 0.69 -6.62 -12.71
C ILE A 69 1.27 -7.98 -12.26
N ILE A 70 2.23 -8.54 -13.01
CA ILE A 70 2.85 -9.83 -12.67
C ILE A 70 3.52 -9.77 -11.30
N PHE A 71 4.33 -8.75 -11.04
CA PHE A 71 5.04 -8.60 -9.77
C PHE A 71 4.06 -8.45 -8.60
N TRP A 72 3.01 -7.63 -8.74
CA TRP A 72 2.03 -7.41 -7.68
C TRP A 72 1.11 -8.63 -7.46
N VAL A 73 0.78 -9.40 -8.50
CA VAL A 73 0.05 -10.67 -8.33
C VAL A 73 0.90 -11.66 -7.53
N ILE A 74 2.19 -11.79 -7.85
CA ILE A 74 3.11 -12.66 -7.08
C ILE A 74 3.22 -12.16 -5.63
N ALA A 75 3.37 -10.85 -5.42
CA ALA A 75 3.40 -10.27 -4.09
C ALA A 75 2.15 -10.62 -3.29
N ALA A 76 0.96 -10.44 -3.87
CA ALA A 76 -0.32 -10.75 -3.24
C ALA A 76 -0.45 -12.24 -2.86
N ILE A 77 0.01 -13.16 -3.73
CA ILE A 77 0.01 -14.60 -3.44
C ILE A 77 0.85 -14.91 -2.19
N TYR A 78 2.07 -14.38 -2.13
CA TYR A 78 2.97 -14.61 -0.98
C TYR A 78 2.50 -13.88 0.27
N GLN A 79 1.88 -12.71 0.13
CA GLN A 79 1.27 -12.00 1.24
C GLN A 79 0.12 -12.80 1.85
N ASN A 80 -0.73 -13.39 1.01
CA ASN A 80 -1.84 -14.22 1.47
C ASN A 80 -1.32 -15.49 2.18
N LYS A 81 -0.25 -16.11 1.67
CA LYS A 81 0.42 -17.24 2.35
C LYS A 81 0.94 -16.83 3.72
N PHE A 82 1.52 -15.63 3.85
CA PHE A 82 1.98 -15.09 5.12
C PHE A 82 0.81 -14.82 6.08
N ILE A 83 -0.23 -14.09 5.66
CA ILE A 83 -1.35 -13.70 6.54
C ILE A 83 -2.07 -14.92 7.11
N LYS A 84 -2.33 -15.95 6.30
CA LYS A 84 -3.06 -17.16 6.71
C LYS A 84 -2.44 -17.92 7.88
N THR A 85 -1.14 -17.77 8.11
CA THR A 85 -0.41 -18.45 9.19
C THR A 85 -0.27 -17.60 10.45
N GLN A 86 -0.74 -16.34 10.43
CA GLN A 86 -0.61 -15.44 11.57
C GLN A 86 -1.75 -15.59 12.58
N ASP A 87 -1.54 -15.03 13.77
CA ASP A 87 -2.53 -15.02 14.84
C ASP A 87 -3.64 -13.99 14.62
N GLU A 88 -4.65 -14.01 15.49
CA GLU A 88 -5.78 -13.09 15.41
C GLU A 88 -5.35 -11.62 15.54
N LEU A 89 -4.32 -11.34 16.36
CA LEU A 89 -3.81 -9.98 16.54
C LEU A 89 -3.29 -9.41 15.23
N MET A 90 -2.50 -10.19 14.48
CA MET A 90 -1.99 -9.76 13.19
C MET A 90 -3.09 -9.62 12.14
N HIS A 91 -4.07 -10.52 12.11
CA HIS A 91 -5.24 -10.36 11.24
C HIS A 91 -5.99 -9.07 11.54
N ARG A 92 -6.20 -8.76 12.82
CA ARG A 92 -6.82 -7.51 13.27
C ARG A 92 -5.99 -6.30 12.87
N TYR A 93 -4.67 -6.37 12.98
CA TYR A 93 -3.78 -5.31 12.52
C TYR A 93 -3.97 -5.00 11.03
N TYR A 94 -3.96 -6.01 10.15
CA TYR A 94 -4.21 -5.80 8.72
C TYR A 94 -5.61 -5.24 8.43
N LEU A 95 -6.63 -5.68 9.18
CA LEU A 95 -7.97 -5.10 9.08
C LEU A 95 -8.00 -3.63 9.50
N TYR A 96 -7.28 -3.26 10.57
CA TYR A 96 -7.16 -1.86 11.01
C TYR A 96 -6.47 -1.00 9.96
N LEU A 97 -5.33 -1.45 9.42
CA LEU A 97 -4.64 -0.74 8.34
C LEU A 97 -5.56 -0.56 7.13
N GLY A 98 -6.21 -1.63 6.68
CA GLY A 98 -7.11 -1.61 5.52
C GLY A 98 -8.32 -0.71 5.73
N ALA A 99 -8.96 -0.76 6.90
CA ALA A 99 -10.13 0.06 7.22
C ALA A 99 -9.78 1.55 7.30
N TRP A 100 -8.70 1.92 8.00
CA TRP A 100 -8.28 3.31 8.09
C TRP A 100 -7.72 3.84 6.76
N GLY A 101 -7.03 2.99 5.99
CA GLY A 101 -6.66 3.32 4.61
C GLY A 101 -7.89 3.55 3.74
N GLY A 102 -8.89 2.69 3.81
CA GLY A 102 -10.15 2.85 3.08
C GLY A 102 -10.91 4.13 3.47
N LEU A 103 -10.95 4.46 4.77
CA LEU A 103 -11.51 5.72 5.27
C LEU A 103 -10.74 6.93 4.70
N GLY A 104 -9.41 6.87 4.69
CA GLY A 104 -8.57 7.89 4.07
C GLY A 104 -8.88 8.07 2.58
N PHE A 105 -8.85 6.98 1.82
CA PHE A 105 -9.17 6.97 0.39
C PHE A 105 -10.55 7.60 0.10
N LEU A 106 -11.59 7.13 0.78
CA LEU A 106 -12.97 7.54 0.52
C LEU A 106 -13.22 8.98 0.97
N SER A 107 -12.77 9.36 2.16
CA SER A 107 -13.02 10.70 2.71
C SER A 107 -12.27 11.76 1.90
N PHE A 108 -10.99 11.52 1.58
CA PHE A 108 -10.22 12.45 0.75
C PHE A 108 -10.70 12.46 -0.69
N GLY A 109 -10.99 11.30 -1.29
CA GLY A 109 -11.51 11.23 -2.66
C GLY A 109 -12.83 12.00 -2.80
N MET A 110 -13.74 11.88 -1.83
CA MET A 110 -15.00 12.65 -1.81
C MET A 110 -14.77 14.15 -1.63
N LEU A 111 -13.92 14.55 -0.67
CA LEU A 111 -13.62 15.96 -0.43
C LEU A 111 -12.98 16.62 -1.67
N PHE A 112 -12.03 15.93 -2.28
CA PHE A 112 -11.38 16.40 -3.49
C PHE A 112 -12.34 16.47 -4.68
N SER A 113 -13.22 15.47 -4.87
CA SER A 113 -14.26 15.52 -5.90
C SER A 113 -15.14 16.78 -5.78
N ILE A 114 -15.51 17.17 -4.55
CA ILE A 114 -16.28 18.40 -4.29
C ILE A 114 -15.46 19.66 -4.62
N LEU A 115 -14.16 19.66 -4.29
CA LEU A 115 -13.29 20.82 -4.47
C LEU A 115 -12.74 20.96 -5.90
N SER A 116 -12.74 19.89 -6.69
CA SER A 116 -12.18 19.83 -8.06
C SER A 116 -12.61 21.02 -8.94
N PRO A 117 -13.90 21.40 -9.02
CA PRO A 117 -14.34 22.52 -9.85
C PRO A 117 -13.75 23.88 -9.43
N TYR A 118 -13.33 24.01 -8.17
CA TYR A 118 -12.79 25.25 -7.60
C TYR A 118 -11.27 25.32 -7.66
N LEU A 119 -10.59 24.16 -7.68
CA LEU A 119 -9.14 24.08 -7.61
C LEU A 119 -8.46 23.98 -8.99
N GLY A 120 -9.23 23.71 -10.05
CA GLY A 120 -8.71 23.73 -11.43
C GLY A 120 -7.73 22.61 -11.75
N PHE A 121 -7.72 21.52 -10.97
CA PHE A 121 -6.99 20.28 -11.26
C PHE A 121 -7.91 19.06 -11.12
N GLU A 122 -7.72 18.06 -11.96
CA GLU A 122 -8.45 16.79 -11.87
C GLU A 122 -7.79 15.89 -10.83
N ILE A 123 -8.60 15.31 -9.94
CA ILE A 123 -8.12 14.33 -8.97
C ILE A 123 -8.11 12.96 -9.59
N GLY A 124 -6.91 12.39 -9.67
CA GLY A 124 -6.68 11.05 -10.16
C GLY A 124 -6.70 10.01 -9.06
N PHE A 125 -6.32 8.79 -9.46
CA PHE A 125 -6.19 7.67 -8.55
C PHE A 125 -5.06 7.88 -7.52
N TYR A 126 -3.99 8.60 -7.88
CA TYR A 126 -2.76 8.65 -7.09
C TYR A 126 -2.87 9.55 -5.86
N GLU A 127 -3.63 10.63 -5.95
CA GLU A 127 -3.98 11.48 -4.81
C GLU A 127 -4.80 10.69 -3.79
N CYS A 128 -5.76 9.90 -4.28
CA CYS A 128 -6.58 9.02 -3.46
C CYS A 128 -5.72 7.89 -2.84
N PHE A 129 -4.73 7.36 -3.58
CA PHE A 129 -3.79 6.37 -3.07
C PHE A 129 -2.87 6.92 -1.97
N ILE A 130 -2.40 8.17 -2.09
CA ILE A 130 -1.64 8.84 -1.02
C ILE A 130 -2.52 8.99 0.23
N ALA A 131 -3.78 9.40 0.07
CA ALA A 131 -4.71 9.47 1.18
C ALA A 131 -4.95 8.10 1.83
N TRP A 132 -5.04 7.03 1.04
CA TRP A 132 -5.09 5.65 1.54
C TRP A 132 -3.84 5.28 2.35
N ALA A 133 -2.64 5.65 1.86
CA ALA A 133 -1.38 5.35 2.54
C ALA A 133 -1.27 6.09 3.89
N ILE A 134 -1.65 7.38 3.92
CA ILE A 134 -1.72 8.17 5.16
C ILE A 134 -2.74 7.57 6.13
N GLY A 135 -3.93 7.25 5.65
CA GLY A 135 -4.98 6.59 6.45
C GLY A 135 -4.48 5.28 7.06
N SER A 136 -3.82 4.44 6.26
CA SER A 136 -3.24 3.19 6.74
C SER A 136 -2.21 3.43 7.86
N GLY A 137 -1.34 4.43 7.71
CA GLY A 137 -0.38 4.83 8.75
C GLY A 137 -1.05 5.29 10.06
N ILE A 138 -2.12 6.09 9.96
CA ILE A 138 -2.94 6.48 11.12
C ILE A 138 -3.55 5.24 11.79
N GLY A 139 -4.08 4.30 11.00
CA GLY A 139 -4.61 3.03 11.49
C GLY A 139 -3.58 2.22 12.27
N GLY A 140 -2.35 2.15 11.76
CA GLY A 140 -1.23 1.48 12.43
C GLY A 140 -0.89 2.13 13.77
N TYR A 141 -0.81 3.47 13.81
CA TYR A 141 -0.55 4.22 15.03
C TYR A 141 -1.65 4.04 16.10
N ILE A 142 -2.92 4.05 15.68
CA ILE A 142 -4.05 3.83 16.59
C ILE A 142 -4.05 2.39 17.11
N PHE A 143 -3.75 1.42 16.24
CA PHE A 143 -3.63 0.02 16.63
C PHE A 143 -2.55 -0.18 17.69
N ASP A 144 -1.36 0.41 17.48
CA ASP A 144 -0.25 0.36 18.44
C ASP A 144 -0.64 0.89 19.81
N ARG A 145 -1.27 2.08 19.83
CA ARG A 145 -1.76 2.67 21.08
C ARG A 145 -2.76 1.80 21.81
N LYS A 146 -3.66 1.13 21.10
CA LYS A 146 -4.81 0.43 21.70
C LYS A 146 -4.52 -1.03 22.05
N TYR A 147 -3.58 -1.66 21.36
CA TYR A 147 -3.37 -3.10 21.46
C TYR A 147 -1.93 -3.51 21.77
N LEU A 148 -0.95 -2.61 21.61
CA LEU A 148 0.46 -2.94 21.84
C LEU A 148 1.05 -2.21 23.05
N ARG A 149 0.71 -0.93 23.26
CA ARG A 149 1.28 -0.11 24.35
C ARG A 149 0.60 -0.29 25.71
N ASP A 150 -0.66 -0.69 25.76
CA ASP A 150 -1.41 -0.87 27.02
C ASP A 150 -1.00 -2.16 27.79
N GLY A 151 0.01 -2.89 27.31
CA GLY A 151 0.57 -4.09 27.94
C GLY A 151 2.05 -3.98 28.35
N GLU A 152 2.65 -2.79 28.25
CA GLU A 152 3.95 -2.42 28.86
C GLU A 152 3.72 -1.55 30.11
#